data_AF-A0A6C0BGS2-F1
#
_entry.id   AF-A0A6C0BGS2-F1
#
_cell.length_a   1.000
_cell.length_b   1.000
_cell.length_c   1.000
_cell.angle_alpha   90.00
_cell.angle_beta   90.00
_cell.angle_gamma   90.00
#
_symmetry.space_group_name_H-M   'P 1'
#
loop_
_entity.id
_entity.type
_entity.pdbx_description
1 polymer ?
#
loop_
_entity_poly.entity_id
_entity_poly.type
_entity_poly.pdbx_seq_one_letter_code
_entity_poly.pdbx_strand_id
1 'polypeptide(L)'
;MSKYPNIVFFRYEKYAEIDKMLTEKKDQLNCNLNFTSDPAYLNNMFDPNFHLFVTFGPDEKEYHRDVYTQLPNRMNVQWLHYKEITDIADFNRAVNYCYVNVVNRSNHQTRSVFSVFTTCYKSYDKIFRVYNSLKKQTWKDWEWVILDDSPEEDHFTFLKTGLKDKRIRLYKRACNSGNIGNVKNEVVSLCRGKYVLEMDHDDELTPTILEEAVKVFQDEEVGFVYADFSNIYENGKNFSYGNHFALGYSGNYMQKYNDKWIYVASTPNINSTTLSHIVSVPNHPRMWRRETLLQMGNYSEFLPICDDYHILVKTACFTKMARIHKLGYIQYMNEGNNNFSLIRNSEINRLTPYHLVPQCYQDYKVNERMKELNAYEEMDRRPIWKRGPDYKYVYCNKVVNPDYNKIYCIIGFDQLKKRKKEINTLYEDPTNDFLVLDNKCDVKQLCTTLDRYGWERMKCYSMTDCSKEELRRYFHLIYNSLDNYEILDSSNEAVIPASTLESLRQALAKTQAEEKAKAEAEEKAKAEAEAEAEAEAKAKAEARAKAEAKAKAKAEMKGKVEVK
;
A
#
# COMPACT_ATOMS: atom_id res chain seq x y z
N MET A 1 16.35 31.74 -32.18
CA MET A 1 15.74 31.89 -30.83
C MET A 1 15.06 30.58 -30.49
N SER A 2 15.15 30.12 -29.25
CA SER A 2 14.33 29.01 -28.75
C SER A 2 12.85 29.32 -28.98
N LYS A 3 12.08 28.39 -29.56
CA LYS A 3 10.63 28.54 -29.75
C LYS A 3 9.89 27.60 -28.80
N TYR A 4 8.83 28.08 -28.18
CA TYR A 4 7.97 27.27 -27.33
C TYR A 4 6.70 26.86 -28.08
N PRO A 5 6.14 25.67 -27.80
CA PRO A 5 6.48 24.74 -26.71
C PRO A 5 7.73 23.88 -26.98
N ASN A 6 8.36 23.41 -25.90
CA ASN A 6 9.27 22.26 -25.95
C ASN A 6 8.45 20.96 -25.89
N ILE A 7 8.70 20.05 -26.82
CA ILE A 7 7.92 18.84 -27.04
C ILE A 7 8.81 17.61 -26.92
N VAL A 8 8.33 16.58 -26.20
CA VAL A 8 8.87 15.23 -26.33
C VAL A 8 8.24 14.55 -27.54
N PHE A 9 9.02 14.26 -28.58
CA PHE A 9 8.53 13.56 -29.78
C PHE A 9 8.89 12.07 -29.65
N PHE A 10 7.96 11.29 -29.08
CA PHE A 10 8.14 9.88 -28.79
C PHE A 10 7.64 9.00 -29.95
N ARG A 11 8.56 8.30 -30.62
CA ARG A 11 8.24 7.43 -31.75
C ARG A 11 9.06 6.14 -31.70
N TYR A 12 8.48 5.02 -32.12
CA TYR A 12 9.24 3.75 -32.20
C TYR A 12 10.32 3.78 -33.28
N GLU A 13 11.34 2.91 -33.16
CA GLU A 13 12.49 2.90 -34.09
C GLU A 13 12.11 2.69 -35.56
N LYS A 14 11.09 1.87 -35.81
CA LYS A 14 10.52 1.66 -37.15
C LYS A 14 9.97 2.94 -37.81
N TYR A 15 9.77 4.02 -37.07
CA TYR A 15 9.25 5.30 -37.57
C TYR A 15 10.30 6.41 -37.61
N ALA A 16 11.60 6.08 -37.54
CA ALA A 16 12.70 7.05 -37.43
C ALA A 16 12.82 8.08 -38.56
N GLU A 17 12.36 7.73 -39.75
CA GLU A 17 12.48 8.61 -40.92
C GLU A 17 11.79 9.98 -40.74
N ILE A 18 10.79 10.06 -39.85
CA ILE A 18 10.10 11.32 -39.55
C ILE A 18 11.03 12.36 -38.89
N ASP A 19 12.02 11.91 -38.12
CA ASP A 19 12.96 12.80 -37.42
C ASP A 19 13.76 13.62 -38.43
N LYS A 20 14.19 12.99 -39.54
CA LYS A 20 14.93 13.65 -40.61
C LYS A 20 14.08 14.71 -41.29
N MET A 21 12.84 14.37 -41.66
CA MET A 21 11.91 15.30 -42.30
C MET A 21 11.64 16.54 -41.44
N LEU A 22 11.40 16.35 -40.14
CA LEU A 22 11.15 17.45 -39.21
C LEU A 22 12.41 18.28 -38.92
N THR A 23 13.58 17.64 -38.88
CA THR A 23 14.87 18.32 -38.71
C THR A 23 15.23 19.20 -39.92
N GLU A 24 14.97 18.72 -41.14
CA GLU A 24 15.16 19.51 -42.37
C GLU A 24 14.22 20.72 -42.43
N LYS A 25 13.03 20.63 -41.83
CA LYS A 25 12.05 21.72 -41.74
C LYS A 25 12.11 22.50 -40.43
N LYS A 26 13.17 22.37 -39.63
CA LYS A 26 13.28 22.99 -38.28
C LYS A 26 13.00 24.49 -38.26
N ASP A 27 13.38 25.23 -39.29
CA ASP A 27 13.22 26.69 -39.34
C ASP A 27 11.74 27.09 -39.50
N GLN A 28 10.93 26.18 -40.05
CA GLN A 28 9.48 26.32 -40.21
C GLN A 28 8.70 25.90 -38.96
N LEU A 29 9.30 25.11 -38.06
CA LEU A 29 8.65 24.69 -36.82
C LEU A 29 8.52 25.86 -35.85
N ASN A 30 7.38 25.97 -35.17
CA ASN A 30 7.10 26.96 -34.12
C ASN A 30 7.26 26.38 -32.70
N CYS A 31 8.08 25.33 -32.56
CA CYS A 31 8.32 24.61 -31.33
C CYS A 31 9.73 24.00 -31.34
N ASN A 32 10.17 23.49 -30.20
CA ASN A 32 11.38 22.67 -30.10
C ASN A 32 10.98 21.20 -29.96
N LEU A 33 11.58 20.32 -30.76
CA LEU A 33 11.32 18.88 -30.73
C LEU A 33 12.49 18.13 -30.09
N ASN A 34 12.19 17.23 -29.16
CA ASN A 34 13.14 16.31 -28.55
C ASN A 34 12.75 14.89 -28.94
N PHE A 35 13.39 14.34 -29.97
CA PHE A 35 13.11 13.01 -30.48
C PHE A 35 13.60 11.92 -29.51
N THR A 36 12.77 10.89 -29.30
CA THR A 36 13.10 9.73 -28.47
C THR A 36 12.34 8.50 -28.93
N SER A 37 12.94 7.33 -28.77
CA SER A 37 12.29 6.03 -28.85
C SER A 37 12.21 5.32 -27.50
N ASP A 38 12.81 5.91 -26.46
CA ASP A 38 12.82 5.39 -25.09
C ASP A 38 11.61 5.96 -24.31
N PRO A 39 10.68 5.09 -23.85
CA PRO A 39 9.58 5.48 -22.99
C PRO A 39 10.03 6.21 -21.71
N ALA A 40 11.20 5.88 -21.15
CA ALA A 40 11.68 6.50 -19.91
C ALA A 40 11.93 8.01 -20.08
N TYR A 41 12.15 8.49 -21.31
CA TYR A 41 12.30 9.92 -21.60
C TYR A 41 11.00 10.71 -21.36
N LEU A 42 9.83 10.05 -21.32
CA LEU A 42 8.55 10.68 -20.95
C LEU A 42 8.58 11.24 -19.52
N ASN A 43 9.46 10.76 -18.64
CA ASN A 43 9.67 11.35 -17.31
C ASN A 43 9.99 12.86 -17.39
N ASN A 44 10.53 13.37 -18.49
CA ASN A 44 10.72 14.81 -18.69
C ASN A 44 9.40 15.61 -18.70
N MET A 45 8.24 14.99 -18.91
CA MET A 45 6.94 15.67 -18.84
C MET A 45 6.58 16.18 -17.43
N PHE A 46 7.28 15.74 -16.38
CA PHE A 46 7.16 16.32 -15.04
C PHE A 46 8.05 17.57 -14.84
N ASP A 47 8.98 17.83 -15.75
CA ASP A 47 9.78 19.05 -15.77
C ASP A 47 8.96 20.17 -16.42
N PRO A 48 8.80 21.34 -15.78
CA PRO A 48 8.00 22.44 -16.32
C PRO A 48 8.54 23.01 -17.64
N ASN A 49 9.77 22.65 -18.04
CA ASN A 49 10.33 23.03 -19.33
C ASN A 49 9.88 22.14 -20.49
N PHE A 50 9.15 21.04 -20.25
CA PHE A 50 8.52 20.22 -21.29
C PHE A 50 7.02 20.37 -21.21
N HIS A 51 6.39 20.76 -22.31
CA HIS A 51 5.01 21.28 -22.27
C HIS A 51 4.01 20.29 -22.86
N LEU A 52 4.41 19.61 -23.94
CA LEU A 52 3.60 18.63 -24.67
C LEU A 52 4.43 17.40 -25.00
N PHE A 53 3.76 16.29 -25.28
CA PHE A 53 4.39 15.16 -25.97
C PHE A 53 3.59 14.75 -27.19
N VAL A 54 4.31 14.36 -28.23
CA VAL A 54 3.77 13.91 -29.51
C VAL A 54 4.18 12.46 -29.69
N THR A 55 3.25 11.63 -30.16
CA THR A 55 3.56 10.29 -30.68
C THR A 55 3.30 10.20 -32.17
N PHE A 56 4.05 9.34 -32.86
CA PHE A 56 3.95 9.20 -34.32
C PHE A 56 3.87 7.74 -34.77
N GLY A 57 2.86 7.38 -35.55
CA GLY A 57 2.63 6.02 -36.03
C GLY A 57 1.19 5.81 -36.51
N PRO A 58 0.84 4.66 -37.10
CA PRO A 58 -0.46 4.45 -37.72
C PRO A 58 -1.63 4.40 -36.71
N ASP A 59 -1.35 4.03 -35.45
CA ASP A 59 -2.34 3.97 -34.37
C ASP A 59 -1.72 4.41 -33.03
N GLU A 60 -2.46 5.25 -32.30
CA GLU A 60 -2.12 5.73 -30.96
C GLU A 60 -2.05 4.59 -29.95
N LYS A 61 -2.86 3.54 -30.16
CA LYS A 61 -2.93 2.36 -29.29
C LYS A 61 -1.59 1.64 -29.17
N GLU A 62 -0.70 1.77 -30.15
CA GLU A 62 0.65 1.22 -30.05
C GLU A 62 1.41 1.77 -28.83
N TYR A 63 1.13 3.02 -28.43
CA TYR A 63 1.84 3.74 -27.38
C TYR A 63 1.18 3.65 -26.00
N HIS A 64 -0.09 3.21 -25.90
CA HIS A 64 -0.86 3.23 -24.65
C HIS A 64 -0.11 2.59 -23.48
N ARG A 65 0.47 1.40 -23.69
CA ARG A 65 1.21 0.69 -22.64
C ARG A 65 2.36 1.54 -22.12
N ASP A 66 3.18 2.07 -23.01
CA ASP A 66 4.41 2.79 -22.64
C ASP A 66 4.07 4.16 -22.02
N VAL A 67 3.08 4.87 -22.57
CA VAL A 67 2.60 6.16 -22.05
C VAL A 67 1.95 5.99 -20.67
N TYR A 68 0.96 5.11 -20.51
CA TYR A 68 0.28 4.92 -19.22
C TYR A 68 1.14 4.21 -18.18
N THR A 69 2.26 3.60 -18.58
CA THR A 69 3.27 3.13 -17.64
C THR A 69 4.02 4.30 -17.00
N GLN A 70 4.30 5.37 -17.75
CA GLN A 70 5.14 6.49 -17.33
C GLN A 70 4.37 7.71 -16.82
N LEU A 71 3.23 8.02 -17.44
CA LEU A 71 2.49 9.28 -17.22
C LEU A 71 1.11 9.02 -16.60
N PRO A 72 0.64 9.90 -15.69
CA PRO A 72 -0.70 9.84 -15.15
C PRO A 72 -1.74 10.34 -16.17
N ASN A 73 -2.97 9.86 -16.04
CA ASN A 73 -4.08 10.19 -16.95
C ASN A 73 -4.33 11.70 -17.13
N ARG A 74 -4.02 12.53 -16.12
CA ARG A 74 -4.18 13.99 -16.25
C ARG A 74 -3.34 14.58 -17.39
N MET A 75 -2.23 13.93 -17.76
CA MET A 75 -1.33 14.40 -18.81
C MET A 75 -1.81 14.06 -20.22
N ASN A 76 -2.92 13.32 -20.38
CA ASN A 76 -3.50 13.04 -21.71
C ASN A 76 -3.85 14.33 -22.47
N VAL A 77 -4.13 15.41 -21.74
CA VAL A 77 -4.42 16.73 -22.34
C VAL A 77 -3.19 17.40 -22.97
N GLN A 78 -1.99 16.88 -22.69
CA GLN A 78 -0.70 17.30 -23.24
C GLN A 78 -0.24 16.38 -24.38
N TRP A 79 -1.03 15.35 -24.73
CA TRP A 79 -0.70 14.34 -25.72
C TRP A 79 -1.31 14.68 -27.08
N LEU A 80 -0.50 14.64 -28.12
CA LEU A 80 -0.93 14.62 -29.51
C LEU A 80 -0.44 13.33 -30.20
N HIS A 81 -1.26 12.73 -31.04
CA HIS A 81 -0.86 11.59 -31.88
C HIS A 81 -1.01 11.93 -33.37
N TYR A 82 0.03 11.65 -34.16
CA TYR A 82 0.03 11.86 -35.60
C TYR A 82 0.28 10.55 -36.34
N LYS A 83 -0.58 10.28 -37.32
CA LYS A 83 -0.37 9.20 -38.29
C LYS A 83 0.58 9.61 -39.39
N GLU A 84 0.41 10.85 -39.85
CA GLU A 84 1.21 11.48 -40.89
C GLU A 84 1.35 12.97 -40.56
N ILE A 85 2.45 13.58 -40.98
CA ILE A 85 2.69 15.03 -40.89
C ILE A 85 3.03 15.51 -42.29
N THR A 86 2.01 15.98 -43.02
CA THR A 86 2.12 16.42 -44.42
C THR A 86 2.35 17.93 -44.53
N ASP A 87 1.73 18.73 -43.65
CA ASP A 87 1.89 20.19 -43.59
C ASP A 87 2.42 20.66 -42.22
N ILE A 88 3.52 21.42 -42.24
CA ILE A 88 4.14 22.00 -41.06
C ILE A 88 3.31 23.14 -40.47
N ALA A 89 2.57 23.89 -41.28
CA ALA A 89 1.73 24.97 -40.79
C ALA A 89 0.60 24.42 -39.90
N ASP A 90 -0.02 23.32 -40.32
CA ASP A 90 -1.06 22.65 -39.54
C ASP A 90 -0.51 21.95 -38.31
N PHE A 91 0.65 21.29 -38.40
CA PHE A 91 1.36 20.77 -37.22
C PHE A 91 1.60 21.88 -36.18
N ASN A 92 2.14 23.02 -36.62
CA ASN A 92 2.38 24.18 -35.74
C ASN A 92 1.09 24.70 -35.11
N ARG A 93 0.01 24.80 -35.90
CA ARG A 93 -1.29 25.27 -35.42
C ARG A 93 -1.84 24.37 -34.32
N ALA A 94 -1.82 23.06 -34.54
CA ALA A 94 -2.32 22.07 -33.59
C ALA A 94 -1.49 22.03 -32.30
N VAL A 95 -0.15 22.03 -32.43
CA VAL A 95 0.78 22.12 -31.29
C VAL A 95 0.53 23.38 -30.46
N ASN A 96 0.45 24.55 -31.10
CA ASN A 96 0.25 25.82 -30.39
C ASN A 96 -1.13 25.90 -29.75
N TYR A 97 -2.17 25.43 -30.43
CA TYR A 97 -3.52 25.34 -29.86
C TYR A 97 -3.53 24.44 -28.62
N CYS A 98 -2.95 23.25 -28.71
CA CYS A 98 -2.86 22.32 -27.59
C CYS A 98 -2.10 22.94 -26.41
N TYR A 99 -0.94 23.56 -26.67
CA TYR A 99 -0.15 24.21 -25.64
C TYR A 99 -0.93 25.32 -24.91
N VAL A 100 -1.55 26.24 -25.64
CA VAL A 100 -2.35 27.32 -25.05
C VAL A 100 -3.57 26.77 -24.32
N ASN A 101 -4.20 25.70 -24.82
CA ASN A 101 -5.31 25.03 -24.16
C ASN A 101 -4.87 24.42 -22.81
N VAL A 102 -3.69 23.79 -22.73
CA VAL A 102 -3.14 23.27 -21.46
C VAL A 102 -2.92 24.41 -20.45
N VAL A 103 -2.36 25.54 -20.89
CA VAL A 103 -2.11 26.71 -20.03
C VAL A 103 -3.41 27.28 -19.45
N ASN A 104 -4.49 27.29 -20.22
CA ASN A 104 -5.79 27.85 -19.80
C ASN A 104 -6.60 26.91 -18.91
N ARG A 105 -6.15 25.67 -18.66
CA ARG A 105 -6.84 24.73 -17.76
C ARG A 105 -6.66 25.13 -16.30
N SER A 106 -7.62 24.72 -15.48
CA SER A 106 -7.54 24.95 -14.04
C SER A 106 -6.35 24.19 -13.43
N ASN A 107 -5.80 24.73 -12.34
CA ASN A 107 -4.71 24.10 -11.59
C ASN A 107 -5.05 22.65 -11.17
N HIS A 108 -6.32 22.34 -10.86
CA HIS A 108 -6.75 21.00 -10.50
C HIS A 108 -6.62 19.97 -11.63
N GLN A 109 -6.60 20.42 -12.89
CA GLN A 109 -6.48 19.56 -14.06
C GLN A 109 -5.02 19.40 -14.52
N THR A 110 -4.13 20.33 -14.14
CA THR A 110 -2.75 20.38 -14.63
C THR A 110 -1.71 20.02 -13.57
N ARG A 111 -2.04 20.15 -12.28
CA ARG A 111 -1.15 19.79 -11.15
C ARG A 111 -1.37 18.35 -10.71
N SER A 112 -0.41 17.83 -9.95
CA SER A 112 -0.51 16.50 -9.36
C SER A 112 -1.69 16.38 -8.41
N VAL A 113 -2.19 15.16 -8.22
CA VAL A 113 -3.24 14.90 -7.22
C VAL A 113 -2.65 14.95 -5.82
N PHE A 114 -1.50 14.31 -5.59
CA PHE A 114 -0.77 14.37 -4.33
C PHE A 114 0.50 15.22 -4.43
N SER A 115 0.78 15.99 -3.38
CA SER A 115 2.13 16.34 -2.98
C SER A 115 2.49 15.53 -1.75
N VAL A 116 3.45 14.63 -1.89
CA VAL A 116 4.11 14.04 -0.74
C VAL A 116 5.16 15.03 -0.29
N PHE A 117 5.16 15.44 0.98
CA PHE A 117 6.17 16.37 1.49
C PHE A 117 7.03 15.70 2.56
N THR A 118 8.33 16.00 2.50
CA THR A 118 9.32 15.47 3.44
C THR A 118 10.24 16.60 3.88
N THR A 119 10.31 16.82 5.19
CA THR A 119 11.37 17.61 5.81
C THR A 119 12.49 16.66 6.19
N CYS A 120 13.74 17.00 5.89
CA CYS A 120 14.83 16.05 6.09
C CYS A 120 16.06 16.72 6.70
N TYR A 121 16.78 15.95 7.53
CA TYR A 121 17.99 16.38 8.22
C TYR A 121 18.95 15.19 8.28
N LYS A 122 20.10 15.29 7.61
CA LYS A 122 21.16 14.27 7.58
C LYS A 122 20.65 12.85 7.28
N SER A 123 19.75 12.75 6.33
CA SER A 123 19.02 11.52 5.99
C SER A 123 19.90 10.49 5.28
N TYR A 124 20.76 10.95 4.38
CA TYR A 124 21.59 10.12 3.49
C TYR A 124 20.79 8.92 2.96
N ASP A 125 21.31 7.70 3.11
CA ASP A 125 20.73 6.49 2.48
C ASP A 125 19.29 6.19 2.91
N LYS A 126 18.86 6.65 4.10
CA LYS A 126 17.49 6.42 4.59
C LYS A 126 16.44 7.03 3.66
N ILE A 127 16.77 8.12 2.96
CA ILE A 127 15.86 8.80 2.02
C ILE A 127 15.42 7.90 0.86
N PHE A 128 16.24 6.90 0.51
CA PHE A 128 15.90 5.96 -0.55
C PHE A 128 14.77 5.02 -0.17
N ARG A 129 14.48 4.84 1.12
CA ARG A 129 13.31 4.08 1.58
C ARG A 129 12.02 4.74 1.11
N VAL A 130 11.90 6.05 1.35
CA VAL A 130 10.80 6.90 0.85
C VAL A 130 10.74 6.87 -0.67
N TYR A 131 11.89 7.09 -1.33
CA TYR A 131 11.93 7.11 -2.80
C TYR A 131 11.43 5.80 -3.41
N ASN A 132 11.88 4.67 -2.87
CA ASN A 132 11.48 3.35 -3.34
C ASN A 132 10.01 3.04 -3.03
N SER A 133 9.47 3.50 -1.89
CA SER A 133 8.05 3.31 -1.57
C SER A 133 7.14 4.14 -2.47
N LEU A 134 7.55 5.37 -2.83
CA LEU A 134 6.83 6.22 -3.78
C LEU A 134 6.82 5.65 -5.20
N LYS A 135 7.94 5.08 -5.64
CA LYS A 135 8.01 4.38 -6.93
C LYS A 135 7.08 3.17 -7.03
N LYS A 136 6.78 2.52 -5.89
CA LYS A 136 5.89 1.36 -5.81
C LYS A 136 4.41 1.74 -5.72
N GLN A 137 4.07 3.03 -5.62
CA GLN A 137 2.66 3.44 -5.51
C GLN A 137 1.87 3.06 -6.76
N THR A 138 0.68 2.47 -6.58
CA THR A 138 -0.26 2.19 -7.67
C THR A 138 -0.82 3.49 -8.27
N TRP A 139 -1.02 4.50 -7.42
CA TRP A 139 -1.37 5.84 -7.84
C TRP A 139 -0.12 6.60 -8.33
N LYS A 140 -0.03 6.88 -9.63
CA LYS A 140 1.16 7.51 -10.23
C LYS A 140 1.18 9.04 -10.17
N ASP A 141 0.03 9.65 -9.90
CA ASP A 141 -0.14 11.10 -9.99
C ASP A 141 0.23 11.82 -8.68
N TRP A 142 1.54 11.90 -8.45
CA TRP A 142 2.12 12.57 -7.30
C TRP A 142 3.35 13.40 -7.70
N GLU A 143 3.66 14.39 -6.86
CA GLU A 143 4.97 15.02 -6.77
C GLU A 143 5.56 14.75 -5.38
N TRP A 144 6.89 14.78 -5.25
CA TRP A 144 7.57 14.67 -3.96
C TRP A 144 8.37 15.95 -3.70
N VAL A 145 7.96 16.68 -2.67
CA VAL A 145 8.56 17.96 -2.28
C VAL A 145 9.43 17.74 -1.05
N ILE A 146 10.74 17.94 -1.20
CA ILE A 146 11.72 17.71 -0.15
C ILE A 146 12.32 19.05 0.26
N LEU A 147 12.31 19.33 1.56
CA LEU A 147 13.00 20.48 2.16
C LEU A 147 14.12 19.98 3.07
N ASP A 148 15.36 20.17 2.61
CA ASP A 148 16.57 19.84 3.35
C ASP A 148 16.91 20.95 4.36
N ASP A 149 16.83 20.60 5.64
CA ASP A 149 17.21 21.45 6.78
C ASP A 149 18.63 21.15 7.27
N SER A 150 19.41 20.32 6.57
CA SER A 150 20.80 20.00 6.96
C SER A 150 21.72 21.21 6.75
N PRO A 151 22.63 21.52 7.69
CA PRO A 151 23.53 22.65 7.57
C PRO A 151 24.62 22.45 6.49
N GLU A 152 25.00 21.20 6.19
CA GLU A 152 26.01 20.86 5.19
C GLU A 152 25.48 20.84 3.74
N GLU A 153 26.32 21.24 2.78
CA GLU A 153 26.03 21.15 1.33
C GLU A 153 26.14 19.71 0.78
N ASP A 154 26.96 18.87 1.40
CA ASP A 154 27.18 17.49 0.95
C ASP A 154 25.89 16.67 0.97
N HIS A 155 25.04 16.86 1.98
CA HIS A 155 23.74 16.19 2.04
C HIS A 155 22.81 16.64 0.91
N PHE A 156 22.74 17.94 0.60
CA PHE A 156 21.94 18.45 -0.51
C PHE A 156 22.45 17.94 -1.87
N THR A 157 23.78 17.90 -2.03
CA THR A 157 24.43 17.33 -3.21
C THR A 157 24.14 15.84 -3.35
N PHE A 158 24.17 15.09 -2.24
CA PHE A 158 23.76 13.68 -2.19
C PHE A 158 22.31 13.50 -2.66
N LEU A 159 21.36 14.30 -2.15
CA LEU A 159 19.97 14.25 -2.59
C LEU A 159 19.82 14.54 -4.09
N LYS A 160 20.45 15.60 -4.60
CA LYS A 160 20.39 15.98 -6.02
C LYS A 160 21.03 14.93 -6.94
N THR A 161 22.02 14.20 -6.47
CA THR A 161 22.69 13.15 -7.22
C THR A 161 21.93 11.83 -7.18
N GLY A 162 21.37 11.45 -6.03
CA GLY A 162 20.62 10.20 -5.84
C GLY A 162 19.17 10.24 -6.36
N LEU A 163 18.52 11.40 -6.34
CA LEU A 163 17.10 11.55 -6.68
C LEU A 163 16.94 12.17 -8.07
N LYS A 164 16.83 11.32 -9.11
CA LYS A 164 16.76 11.74 -10.53
C LYS A 164 15.35 11.81 -11.13
N ASP A 165 14.33 11.36 -10.39
CA ASP A 165 12.95 11.39 -10.85
C ASP A 165 12.45 12.84 -10.96
N LYS A 166 11.81 13.19 -12.08
CA LYS A 166 11.42 14.58 -12.37
C LYS A 166 10.17 15.02 -11.60
N ARG A 167 9.47 14.09 -10.95
CA ARG A 167 8.42 14.39 -9.97
C ARG A 167 8.97 14.94 -8.65
N ILE A 168 10.29 14.86 -8.43
CA ILE A 168 10.94 15.30 -7.20
C ILE A 168 11.33 16.77 -7.32
N ARG A 169 10.86 17.57 -6.37
CA ARG A 169 11.23 18.97 -6.20
C ARG A 169 12.00 19.12 -4.90
N LEU A 170 13.28 19.38 -5.04
CA LEU A 170 14.23 19.45 -3.93
C LEU A 170 14.56 20.92 -3.63
N TYR A 171 14.44 21.28 -2.35
CA TYR A 171 14.71 22.61 -1.81
C TYR A 171 15.70 22.52 -0.65
N LYS A 172 16.56 23.52 -0.51
CA LYS A 172 17.45 23.69 0.63
C LYS A 172 17.11 24.98 1.34
N ARG A 173 17.07 24.96 2.67
CA ARG A 173 16.98 26.20 3.45
C ARG A 173 18.32 26.92 3.47
N ALA A 174 18.27 28.24 3.65
CA ALA A 174 19.48 29.06 3.78
C ALA A 174 20.28 28.72 5.05
N CYS A 175 19.60 28.28 6.11
CA CYS A 175 20.20 27.81 7.35
C CYS A 175 19.30 26.77 8.02
N ASN A 176 19.91 25.92 8.86
CA ASN A 176 19.18 24.96 9.69
C ASN A 176 18.22 25.71 10.63
N SER A 177 16.94 25.35 10.59
CA SER A 177 15.94 25.91 11.50
C SER A 177 15.98 25.25 12.88
N GLY A 178 16.25 23.94 12.94
CA GLY A 178 16.17 23.16 14.18
C GLY A 178 14.76 23.08 14.79
N ASN A 179 13.73 23.55 14.06
CA ASN A 179 12.34 23.62 14.49
C ASN A 179 11.46 22.97 13.42
N ILE A 180 10.99 21.77 13.71
CA ILE A 180 10.25 20.95 12.75
C ILE A 180 8.93 21.59 12.30
N GLY A 181 8.21 22.28 13.18
CA GLY A 181 6.97 22.98 12.84
C GLY A 181 7.20 24.08 11.82
N ASN A 182 8.31 24.82 11.92
CA ASN A 182 8.72 25.82 10.94
C ASN A 182 9.03 25.20 9.57
N VAL A 183 9.84 24.13 9.57
CA VAL A 183 10.25 23.46 8.33
C VAL A 183 9.03 22.82 7.63
N LYS A 184 8.10 22.23 8.39
CA LYS A 184 6.85 21.67 7.84
C LYS A 184 5.93 22.75 7.30
N ASN A 185 5.81 23.91 7.96
CA ASN A 185 5.02 25.02 7.44
C ASN A 185 5.52 25.46 6.05
N GLU A 186 6.84 25.67 5.92
CA GLU A 186 7.47 26.09 4.67
C GLU A 186 7.28 25.06 3.55
N VAL A 187 7.55 23.78 3.80
CA VAL A 187 7.45 22.75 2.75
C VAL A 187 6.01 22.53 2.27
N VAL A 188 5.01 22.66 3.15
CA VAL A 188 3.59 22.60 2.75
C VAL A 188 3.25 23.76 1.80
N SER A 189 3.82 24.94 2.01
CA SER A 189 3.62 26.10 1.13
C SER A 189 4.19 25.86 -0.28
N LEU A 190 5.22 25.02 -0.41
CA LEU A 190 5.82 24.62 -1.68
C LEU A 190 5.03 23.54 -2.43
N CYS A 191 4.13 22.82 -1.76
CA CYS A 191 3.29 21.77 -2.36
C CYS A 191 2.26 22.36 -3.33
N ARG A 192 1.96 21.64 -4.42
CA ARG A 192 1.03 22.06 -5.49
C ARG A 192 -0.18 21.15 -5.66
N GLY A 193 -0.14 19.95 -5.09
CA GLY A 193 -1.16 18.93 -5.25
C GLY A 193 -2.47 19.26 -4.55
N LYS A 194 -3.55 18.62 -4.99
CA LYS A 194 -4.88 18.75 -4.37
C LYS A 194 -4.83 18.26 -2.91
N TYR A 195 -4.12 17.17 -2.68
CA TYR A 195 -3.89 16.56 -1.38
C TYR A 195 -2.41 16.65 -0.99
N VAL A 196 -2.13 16.73 0.30
CA VAL A 196 -0.78 16.67 0.85
C VAL A 196 -0.65 15.45 1.77
N LEU A 197 0.48 14.75 1.69
CA LEU A 197 0.83 13.64 2.58
C LEU A 197 2.13 13.98 3.32
N GLU A 198 2.09 13.90 4.65
CA GLU A 198 3.28 14.04 5.49
C GLU A 198 4.09 12.75 5.52
N MET A 199 5.31 12.81 5.01
CA MET A 199 6.21 11.67 4.86
C MET A 199 7.55 11.93 5.54
N ASP A 200 7.83 11.20 6.61
CA ASP A 200 9.13 11.23 7.27
C ASP A 200 10.22 10.66 6.34
N HIS A 201 11.42 11.24 6.46
CA HIS A 201 12.54 11.04 5.54
C HIS A 201 13.15 9.64 5.56
N ASP A 202 12.77 8.80 6.52
CA ASP A 202 13.34 7.48 6.77
C ASP A 202 12.29 6.38 6.92
N ASP A 203 11.09 6.60 6.39
CA ASP A 203 9.96 5.68 6.52
C ASP A 203 9.47 5.16 5.17
N GLU A 204 8.43 4.32 5.18
CA GLU A 204 7.87 3.66 3.99
C GLU A 204 6.34 3.74 3.94
N LEU A 205 5.81 4.06 2.75
CA LEU A 205 4.39 3.94 2.43
C LEU A 205 4.06 2.57 1.85
N THR A 206 2.90 2.02 2.23
CA THR A 206 2.36 0.83 1.54
C THR A 206 1.94 1.17 0.10
N PRO A 207 2.02 0.22 -0.86
CA PRO A 207 1.87 0.52 -2.29
C PRO A 207 0.55 1.14 -2.75
N THR A 208 -0.54 0.98 -1.99
CA THR A 208 -1.90 1.33 -2.44
C THR A 208 -2.51 2.53 -1.70
N ILE A 209 -1.83 3.03 -0.65
CA ILE A 209 -2.40 4.01 0.28
C ILE A 209 -2.82 5.33 -0.38
N LEU A 210 -2.09 5.80 -1.40
CA LEU A 210 -2.46 7.01 -2.13
C LEU A 210 -3.77 6.82 -2.92
N GLU A 211 -3.93 5.68 -3.59
CA GLU A 211 -5.13 5.37 -4.37
C GLU A 211 -6.36 5.28 -3.45
N GLU A 212 -6.21 4.63 -2.30
CA GLU A 212 -7.27 4.51 -1.29
C GLU A 212 -7.67 5.86 -0.73
N ALA A 213 -6.69 6.70 -0.40
CA ALA A 213 -6.95 8.05 0.06
C ALA A 213 -7.69 8.88 -0.99
N VAL A 214 -7.37 8.74 -2.30
CA VAL A 214 -8.17 9.38 -3.37
C VAL A 214 -9.63 8.94 -3.32
N LYS A 215 -9.90 7.63 -3.16
CA LYS A 215 -11.27 7.11 -3.06
C LYS A 215 -12.01 7.73 -1.87
N VAL A 216 -11.35 7.88 -0.73
CA VAL A 216 -11.94 8.49 0.47
C VAL A 216 -12.18 9.99 0.28
N PHE A 217 -11.24 10.71 -0.34
CA PHE A 217 -11.40 12.13 -0.69
C PHE A 217 -12.38 12.38 -1.85
N GLN A 218 -13.09 11.37 -2.37
CA GLN A 218 -14.26 11.64 -3.23
C GLN A 218 -15.41 12.26 -2.42
N ASP A 219 -15.44 12.02 -1.11
CA ASP A 219 -16.28 12.77 -0.19
C ASP A 219 -15.65 14.16 0.02
N GLU A 220 -16.27 15.18 -0.59
CA GLU A 220 -15.79 16.56 -0.56
C GLU A 220 -15.84 17.18 0.86
N GLU A 221 -16.58 16.58 1.81
CA GLU A 221 -16.60 17.03 3.20
C GLU A 221 -15.41 16.51 4.03
N VAL A 222 -14.76 15.41 3.59
CA VAL A 222 -13.59 14.84 4.28
C VAL A 222 -12.36 15.67 3.95
N GLY A 223 -11.83 16.41 4.93
CA GLY A 223 -10.62 17.20 4.80
C GLY A 223 -9.33 16.50 5.27
N PHE A 224 -9.46 15.37 5.98
CA PHE A 224 -8.32 14.62 6.51
C PHE A 224 -8.54 13.11 6.46
N VAL A 225 -7.48 12.39 6.06
CA VAL A 225 -7.43 10.93 5.98
C VAL A 225 -6.19 10.42 6.71
N TYR A 226 -6.35 9.35 7.49
CA TYR A 226 -5.27 8.64 8.15
C TYR A 226 -5.48 7.12 8.09
N ALA A 227 -4.45 6.35 8.44
CA ALA A 227 -4.52 4.88 8.41
C ALA A 227 -3.81 4.25 9.63
N ASP A 228 -3.72 2.92 9.63
CA ASP A 228 -2.90 2.20 10.60
C ASP A 228 -1.43 2.21 10.18
N PHE A 229 -0.55 1.94 11.13
CA PHE A 229 0.90 1.93 10.91
C PHE A 229 1.56 0.77 11.63
N SER A 230 2.77 0.43 11.20
CA SER A 230 3.65 -0.49 11.90
C SER A 230 4.92 0.23 12.31
N ASN A 231 5.47 -0.13 13.46
CA ASN A 231 6.82 0.24 13.84
C ASN A 231 7.72 -0.99 13.70
N ILE A 232 8.87 -0.80 13.05
CA ILE A 232 9.87 -1.84 12.85
C ILE A 232 11.23 -1.26 13.21
N TYR A 233 12.05 -1.99 13.94
CA TYR A 233 13.44 -1.59 14.18
C TYR A 233 14.28 -1.69 12.90
N GLU A 234 15.35 -0.92 12.77
CA GLU A 234 16.26 -0.98 11.59
C GLU A 234 16.77 -2.40 11.29
N ASN A 235 16.90 -3.25 12.32
CA ASN A 235 17.26 -4.68 12.17
C ASN A 235 16.10 -5.60 11.70
N GLY A 236 14.93 -5.04 11.42
CA GLY A 236 13.74 -5.76 10.98
C GLY A 236 12.92 -6.42 12.09
N LYS A 237 13.25 -6.24 13.37
CA LYS A 237 12.43 -6.75 14.48
C LYS A 237 11.18 -5.90 14.66
N ASN A 238 10.09 -6.54 15.06
CA ASN A 238 8.86 -5.83 15.37
C ASN A 238 9.01 -4.95 16.61
N PHE A 239 8.37 -3.78 16.56
CA PHE A 239 8.09 -2.97 17.74
C PHE A 239 6.62 -3.16 18.13
N SER A 240 6.30 -2.99 19.41
CA SER A 240 4.94 -2.96 19.90
C SER A 240 4.83 -1.96 21.04
N TYR A 241 3.77 -1.15 21.02
CA TYR A 241 3.38 -0.30 22.15
C TYR A 241 2.85 -1.10 23.35
N GLY A 242 2.82 -2.44 23.25
CA GLY A 242 2.20 -3.33 24.21
C GLY A 242 0.69 -3.44 24.01
N ASN A 243 0.05 -4.16 24.93
CA ASN A 243 -1.38 -4.33 24.90
C ASN A 243 -2.08 -3.04 25.36
N HIS A 244 -2.96 -2.53 24.50
CA HIS A 244 -3.97 -1.53 24.85
C HIS A 244 -3.42 -0.13 25.14
N PHE A 245 -2.55 0.34 24.23
CA PHE A 245 -2.09 1.73 24.22
C PHE A 245 -3.21 2.70 23.80
N ALA A 246 -2.88 3.99 23.71
CA ALA A 246 -3.81 5.05 23.36
C ALA A 246 -5.04 5.11 24.29
N LEU A 247 -4.80 5.08 25.62
CA LEU A 247 -5.85 5.17 26.65
C LEU A 247 -6.91 4.03 26.56
N GLY A 248 -6.54 2.86 26.05
CA GLY A 248 -7.43 1.71 25.91
C GLY A 248 -8.28 1.69 24.64
N TYR A 249 -8.04 2.61 23.70
CA TYR A 249 -8.75 2.69 22.41
C TYR A 249 -8.04 1.99 21.26
N SER A 250 -6.83 1.48 21.49
CA SER A 250 -6.02 0.85 20.44
C SER A 250 -5.47 -0.51 20.87
N GLY A 251 -4.90 -1.24 19.91
CA GLY A 251 -4.25 -2.53 20.07
C GLY A 251 -3.45 -2.87 18.82
N ASN A 252 -2.67 -3.95 18.88
CA ASN A 252 -1.87 -4.41 17.75
C ASN A 252 -2.45 -5.69 17.17
N TYR A 253 -2.73 -5.72 15.88
CA TYR A 253 -2.92 -6.97 15.13
C TYR A 253 -1.63 -7.32 14.39
N MET A 254 -1.52 -8.57 13.96
CA MET A 254 -0.45 -9.04 13.09
C MET A 254 -0.96 -9.19 11.67
N GLN A 255 -0.15 -8.76 10.71
CA GLN A 255 -0.39 -8.89 9.27
C GLN A 255 0.94 -9.25 8.59
N LYS A 256 0.88 -9.98 7.47
CA LYS A 256 2.05 -10.21 6.63
C LYS A 256 2.30 -9.01 5.71
N TYR A 257 3.53 -8.52 5.69
CA TYR A 257 4.01 -7.44 4.82
C TYR A 257 5.44 -7.78 4.37
N ASN A 258 5.69 -7.77 3.05
CA ASN A 258 6.98 -8.18 2.46
C ASN A 258 7.49 -9.52 3.04
N ASP A 259 6.62 -10.54 3.03
CA ASP A 259 6.85 -11.89 3.54
C ASP A 259 7.16 -12.01 5.03
N LYS A 260 6.93 -10.95 5.81
CA LYS A 260 7.17 -10.93 7.27
C LYS A 260 5.90 -10.58 8.02
N TRP A 261 5.66 -11.30 9.12
CA TRP A 261 4.60 -10.95 10.05
C TRP A 261 5.02 -9.79 10.95
N ILE A 262 4.30 -8.68 10.86
CA ILE A 262 4.59 -7.44 11.58
C ILE A 262 3.43 -7.02 12.48
N TYR A 263 3.75 -6.38 13.62
CA TYR A 263 2.74 -5.75 14.46
C TYR A 263 2.25 -4.47 13.79
N VAL A 264 0.94 -4.36 13.61
CA VAL A 264 0.27 -3.18 13.09
C VAL A 264 -0.58 -2.57 14.20
N ALA A 265 -0.27 -1.32 14.51
CA ALA A 265 -1.00 -0.48 15.44
C ALA A 265 -2.32 -0.03 14.82
N SER A 266 -3.45 -0.52 15.35
CA SER A 266 -4.79 -0.07 14.93
C SER A 266 -5.06 1.33 15.49
N THR A 267 -4.80 2.37 14.71
CA THR A 267 -4.94 3.77 15.14
C THR A 267 -6.34 4.03 15.72
N PRO A 268 -6.52 4.70 16.85
CA PRO A 268 -7.85 4.89 17.43
C PRO A 268 -8.77 5.77 16.57
N ASN A 269 -10.08 5.63 16.78
CA ASN A 269 -11.06 6.61 16.29
C ASN A 269 -11.06 7.85 17.21
N ILE A 270 -11.50 8.99 16.68
CA ILE A 270 -11.31 10.31 17.26
C ILE A 270 -12.52 10.74 18.08
N ASN A 271 -12.28 11.05 19.35
CA ASN A 271 -13.28 11.54 20.29
C ASN A 271 -12.61 12.47 21.32
N SER A 272 -13.39 13.05 22.24
CA SER A 272 -12.84 13.99 23.25
C SER A 272 -11.79 13.37 24.17
N THR A 273 -11.74 12.05 24.31
CA THR A 273 -10.75 11.34 25.12
C THR A 273 -9.49 11.02 24.31
N THR A 274 -9.63 10.49 23.09
CA THR A 274 -8.46 10.14 22.26
C THR A 274 -7.68 11.36 21.81
N LEU A 275 -8.33 12.53 21.65
CA LEU A 275 -7.63 13.79 21.42
C LEU A 275 -6.84 14.30 22.63
N SER A 276 -6.99 13.72 23.82
CA SER A 276 -6.38 14.27 25.04
C SER A 276 -4.95 13.78 25.26
N HIS A 277 -4.41 12.97 24.35
CA HIS A 277 -3.10 12.35 24.50
C HIS A 277 -2.43 12.12 23.15
N ILE A 278 -1.15 12.46 23.05
CA ILE A 278 -0.40 12.43 21.77
C ILE A 278 -0.33 11.04 21.12
N VAL A 279 -0.16 9.98 21.91
CA VAL A 279 -0.17 8.59 21.34
C VAL A 279 -1.57 8.10 20.93
N SER A 280 -2.61 8.90 21.18
CA SER A 280 -4.00 8.58 20.88
C SER A 280 -4.57 9.38 19.71
N VAL A 281 -3.80 10.31 19.14
CA VAL A 281 -4.17 11.00 17.89
C VAL A 281 -3.61 10.23 16.68
N PRO A 282 -4.09 10.52 15.45
CA PRO A 282 -3.62 9.82 14.26
C PRO A 282 -2.10 9.92 14.08
N ASN A 283 -1.44 8.79 13.94
CA ASN A 283 -0.06 8.73 13.47
C ASN A 283 -0.04 8.72 11.92
N HIS A 284 1.14 8.54 11.32
CA HIS A 284 1.31 8.38 9.88
C HIS A 284 0.53 7.18 9.32
N PRO A 285 0.13 7.21 8.04
CA PRO A 285 0.25 8.34 7.12
C PRO A 285 -0.82 9.39 7.41
N ARG A 286 -0.44 10.66 7.35
CA ARG A 286 -1.34 11.79 7.61
C ARG A 286 -1.54 12.56 6.31
N MET A 287 -2.78 12.64 5.85
CA MET A 287 -3.12 13.19 4.54
C MET A 287 -4.23 14.22 4.66
N TRP A 288 -4.02 15.41 4.10
CA TRP A 288 -5.02 16.48 4.09
C TRP A 288 -5.40 16.87 2.68
N ARG A 289 -6.63 17.39 2.53
CA ARG A 289 -6.86 18.40 1.49
C ARG A 289 -5.94 19.58 1.75
N ARG A 290 -5.14 19.95 0.75
CA ARG A 290 -4.16 21.02 0.90
C ARG A 290 -4.84 22.33 1.31
N GLU A 291 -5.96 22.64 0.68
CA GLU A 291 -6.73 23.84 1.00
C GLU A 291 -7.21 23.85 2.45
N THR A 292 -7.77 22.73 2.94
CA THR A 292 -8.19 22.59 4.34
C THR A 292 -7.02 22.81 5.31
N LEU A 293 -5.85 22.23 5.05
CA LEU A 293 -4.66 22.44 5.89
C LEU A 293 -4.24 23.92 5.93
N LEU A 294 -4.28 24.62 4.79
CA LEU A 294 -3.93 26.03 4.71
C LEU A 294 -4.98 26.93 5.37
N GLN A 295 -6.27 26.64 5.21
CA GLN A 295 -7.36 27.37 5.88
C GLN A 295 -7.28 27.25 7.40
N MET A 296 -6.83 26.10 7.92
CA MET A 296 -6.53 25.93 9.34
C MET A 296 -5.29 26.72 9.80
N GLY A 297 -4.54 27.35 8.91
CA GLY A 297 -3.32 28.09 9.23
C GLY A 297 -2.06 27.22 9.27
N ASN A 298 -2.09 26.00 8.72
CA ASN A 298 -0.92 25.12 8.57
C ASN A 298 -0.25 24.74 9.93
N TYR A 299 0.94 24.10 9.89
CA TYR A 299 1.77 23.84 11.07
C TYR A 299 2.22 25.13 11.75
N SER A 300 2.35 25.12 13.09
CA SER A 300 2.87 26.27 13.82
C SER A 300 4.40 26.35 13.68
N GLU A 301 4.90 27.49 13.20
CA GLU A 301 6.34 27.74 13.07
C GLU A 301 7.06 27.87 14.42
N PHE A 302 6.30 27.97 15.51
CA PHE A 302 6.82 28.16 16.87
C PHE A 302 6.90 26.86 17.68
N LEU A 303 6.50 25.71 17.10
CA LEU A 303 6.49 24.41 17.78
C LEU A 303 7.64 23.51 17.28
N PRO A 304 8.77 23.44 18.01
CA PRO A 304 9.88 22.54 17.66
C PRO A 304 9.62 21.07 18.06
N ILE A 305 8.56 20.80 18.83
CA ILE A 305 8.07 19.48 19.22
C ILE A 305 6.54 19.52 19.28
N CYS A 306 5.89 18.36 19.12
CA CYS A 306 4.43 18.22 19.23
C CYS A 306 3.63 19.09 18.25
N ASP A 307 4.27 19.51 17.15
CA ASP A 307 3.63 20.21 16.03
C ASP A 307 2.52 19.36 15.41
N ASP A 308 2.73 18.05 15.36
CA ASP A 308 1.80 17.01 14.94
C ASP A 308 0.53 16.99 15.81
N TYR A 309 0.67 16.93 17.13
CA TYR A 309 -0.46 16.95 18.06
C TYR A 309 -1.30 18.21 17.85
N HIS A 310 -0.65 19.38 17.82
CA HIS A 310 -1.34 20.65 17.68
C HIS A 310 -2.14 20.73 16.38
N ILE A 311 -1.56 20.33 15.24
CA ILE A 311 -2.29 20.37 13.96
C ILE A 311 -3.42 19.34 13.91
N LEU A 312 -3.28 18.18 14.56
CA LEU A 312 -4.30 17.13 14.59
C LEU A 312 -5.52 17.51 15.44
N VAL A 313 -5.34 18.21 16.57
CA VAL A 313 -6.47 18.75 17.34
C VAL A 313 -7.26 19.77 16.52
N LYS A 314 -6.57 20.69 15.84
CA LYS A 314 -7.20 21.65 14.93
C LYS A 314 -7.97 20.93 13.82
N THR A 315 -7.35 19.91 13.23
CA THR A 315 -7.95 19.09 12.18
C THR A 315 -9.27 18.46 12.64
N ALA A 316 -9.27 17.83 13.82
CA ALA A 316 -10.46 17.19 14.37
C ALA A 316 -11.60 18.16 14.70
N CYS A 317 -11.27 19.41 15.06
CA CYS A 317 -12.28 20.44 15.31
C CYS A 317 -12.80 21.10 14.02
N PHE A 318 -11.98 21.20 12.97
CA PHE A 318 -12.26 21.99 11.78
C PHE A 318 -12.91 21.22 10.63
N THR A 319 -12.56 19.94 10.42
CA THR A 319 -13.00 19.18 9.24
C THR A 319 -13.45 17.76 9.58
N LYS A 320 -14.20 17.12 8.67
CA LYS A 320 -14.51 15.70 8.80
C LYS A 320 -13.25 14.88 8.52
N MET A 321 -13.05 13.87 9.35
CA MET A 321 -11.92 12.95 9.27
C MET A 321 -12.39 11.59 8.78
N ALA A 322 -11.51 10.86 8.12
CA ALA A 322 -11.72 9.46 7.77
C ALA A 322 -10.50 8.63 8.10
N ARG A 323 -10.75 7.43 8.65
CA ARG A 323 -9.75 6.42 8.93
C ARG A 323 -9.86 5.30 7.91
N ILE A 324 -8.79 5.02 7.20
CA ILE A 324 -8.63 3.80 6.42
C ILE A 324 -8.13 2.71 7.38
N HIS A 325 -9.00 1.77 7.78
CA HIS A 325 -8.67 0.72 8.76
C HIS A 325 -7.83 -0.41 8.13
N LYS A 326 -6.58 -0.10 7.84
CA LYS A 326 -5.55 -1.01 7.33
C LYS A 326 -4.18 -0.40 7.48
N LEU A 327 -3.15 -1.25 7.40
CA LEU A 327 -1.75 -0.82 7.31
C LEU A 327 -1.53 0.11 6.12
N GLY A 328 -1.14 1.35 6.39
CA GLY A 328 -0.81 2.37 5.40
C GLY A 328 0.67 2.78 5.41
N TYR A 329 1.36 2.58 6.53
CA TYR A 329 2.68 3.18 6.80
C TYR A 329 3.58 2.27 7.65
N ILE A 330 4.88 2.28 7.36
CA ILE A 330 5.92 1.63 8.15
C ILE A 330 6.87 2.70 8.68
N GLN A 331 6.93 2.82 10.00
CA GLN A 331 7.83 3.71 10.72
C GLN A 331 9.04 2.94 11.25
N TYR A 332 10.24 3.45 11.01
CA TYR A 332 11.49 2.80 11.39
C TYR A 332 12.08 3.35 12.69
N MET A 333 12.33 2.45 13.63
CA MET A 333 12.92 2.76 14.92
C MET A 333 14.44 2.59 14.85
N ASN A 334 15.19 3.64 15.18
CA ASN A 334 16.65 3.63 15.24
C ASN A 334 17.14 2.61 16.28
N GLU A 335 18.33 2.06 16.05
CA GLU A 335 18.99 1.25 17.07
C GLU A 335 19.24 2.06 18.35
N GLY A 336 19.09 1.41 19.51
CA GLY A 336 19.29 2.05 20.80
C GLY A 336 18.26 3.12 21.17
N ASN A 337 17.09 3.15 20.51
CA ASN A 337 16.00 4.09 20.81
C ASN A 337 16.40 5.58 20.63
N ASN A 338 17.32 5.88 19.71
CA ASN A 338 17.81 7.23 19.44
C ASN A 338 16.98 7.97 18.37
N ASN A 339 15.66 7.76 18.33
CA ASN A 339 14.75 8.53 17.49
C ASN A 339 14.57 9.94 18.07
N PHE A 340 14.34 10.94 17.21
CA PHE A 340 14.23 12.34 17.64
C PHE A 340 13.14 12.55 18.71
N SER A 341 12.01 11.85 18.58
CA SER A 341 10.93 11.83 19.57
C SER A 341 11.37 11.35 20.95
N LEU A 342 12.29 10.37 21.00
CA LEU A 342 12.81 9.81 22.25
C LEU A 342 13.85 10.72 22.90
N ILE A 343 14.66 11.43 22.11
CA ILE A 343 15.61 12.43 22.59
C ILE A 343 14.88 13.60 23.28
N ARG A 344 13.74 14.04 22.73
CA ARG A 344 12.95 15.16 23.25
C ARG A 344 11.85 14.74 24.23
N ASN A 345 11.80 13.46 24.61
CA ASN A 345 10.69 12.90 25.39
C ASN A 345 10.48 13.61 26.74
N SER A 346 11.55 14.07 27.40
CA SER A 346 11.42 14.85 28.65
C SER A 346 10.64 16.15 28.43
N GLU A 347 10.94 16.89 27.36
CA GLU A 347 10.24 18.14 27.02
C GLU A 347 8.81 17.90 26.54
N ILE A 348 8.59 16.83 25.77
CA ILE A 348 7.24 16.40 25.37
C ILE A 348 6.38 16.14 26.61
N ASN A 349 6.89 15.40 27.58
CA ASN A 349 6.15 15.08 28.82
C ASN A 349 6.00 16.30 29.75
N ARG A 350 6.92 17.27 29.70
CA ARG A 350 6.83 18.52 30.47
C ARG A 350 5.79 19.48 29.89
N LEU A 351 5.75 19.64 28.56
CA LEU A 351 4.91 20.65 27.90
C LEU A 351 3.54 20.15 27.48
N THR A 352 3.47 18.93 26.93
CA THR A 352 2.27 18.45 26.24
C THR A 352 1.07 18.27 27.18
N PRO A 353 1.15 17.42 28.22
CA PRO A 353 -0.02 17.14 29.06
C PRO A 353 -0.44 18.31 29.95
N TYR A 354 0.50 19.17 30.35
CA TYR A 354 0.24 20.23 31.34
C TYR A 354 -0.03 21.61 30.73
N HIS A 355 0.40 21.85 29.49
CA HIS A 355 0.26 23.16 28.85
C HIS A 355 -0.41 23.09 27.48
N LEU A 356 0.16 22.30 26.55
CA LEU A 356 -0.34 22.27 25.17
C LEU A 356 -1.75 21.67 25.07
N VAL A 357 -1.97 20.49 25.67
CA VAL A 357 -3.28 19.80 25.65
C VAL A 357 -4.37 20.67 26.29
N PRO A 358 -4.22 21.19 27.53
CA PRO A 358 -5.26 22.02 28.13
C PRO A 358 -5.57 23.29 27.35
N GLN A 359 -4.55 23.99 26.85
CA GLN A 359 -4.75 25.20 26.05
C GLN A 359 -5.46 24.89 24.73
N CYS A 360 -5.06 23.83 24.02
CA CYS A 360 -5.76 23.40 22.80
C CYS A 360 -7.24 23.05 23.07
N TYR A 361 -7.52 22.37 24.19
CA TYR A 361 -8.90 22.03 24.57
C TYR A 361 -9.75 23.26 24.84
N GLN A 362 -9.16 24.27 25.48
CA GLN A 362 -9.82 25.55 25.75
C GLN A 362 -10.00 26.37 24.48
N ASP A 363 -8.92 26.63 23.73
CA ASP A 363 -8.89 27.54 22.59
C ASP A 363 -9.72 27.02 21.41
N TYR A 364 -9.65 25.71 21.14
CA TYR A 364 -10.42 25.06 20.08
C TYR A 364 -11.73 24.46 20.57
N LYS A 365 -12.10 24.70 21.84
CA LYS A 365 -13.35 24.26 22.46
C LYS A 365 -13.63 22.77 22.21
N VAL A 366 -12.61 21.93 22.34
CA VAL A 366 -12.63 20.52 21.90
C VAL A 366 -13.82 19.78 22.51
N ASN A 367 -14.10 19.97 23.79
CA ASN A 367 -15.22 19.29 24.45
C ASN A 367 -16.59 19.73 23.91
N GLU A 368 -16.80 21.02 23.65
CA GLU A 368 -18.04 21.54 23.05
C GLU A 368 -18.21 20.96 21.65
N ARG A 369 -17.13 21.02 20.85
CA ARG A 369 -17.13 20.51 19.49
C ARG A 369 -17.40 19.02 19.41
N MET A 370 -16.80 18.23 20.30
CA MET A 370 -17.04 16.79 20.35
C MET A 370 -18.46 16.47 20.81
N LYS A 371 -19.10 17.29 21.64
CA LYS A 371 -20.53 17.13 21.97
C LYS A 371 -21.42 17.37 20.76
N GLU A 372 -21.15 18.42 19.97
CA GLU A 372 -21.88 18.69 18.72
C GLU A 372 -21.78 17.53 17.72
N LEU A 373 -20.63 16.87 17.68
CA LEU A 373 -20.35 15.73 16.80
C LEU A 373 -20.80 14.38 17.39
N ASN A 374 -21.44 14.35 18.56
CA ASN A 374 -21.78 13.12 19.31
C ASN A 374 -20.57 12.20 19.56
N ALA A 375 -19.39 12.80 19.77
CA ALA A 375 -18.11 12.16 20.00
C ALA A 375 -17.48 12.58 21.34
N TYR A 376 -18.29 13.05 22.28
CA TYR A 376 -17.84 13.38 23.63
C TYR A 376 -17.96 12.17 24.55
N GLU A 377 -16.91 11.90 25.30
CA GLU A 377 -16.80 10.81 26.25
C GLU A 377 -15.97 11.24 27.48
N GLU A 378 -16.38 10.77 28.65
CA GLU A 378 -15.58 10.88 29.87
C GLU A 378 -14.45 9.85 29.89
N MET A 379 -13.29 10.27 30.39
CA MET A 379 -12.09 9.44 30.40
C MET A 379 -12.26 8.15 31.22
N ASP A 380 -12.27 7.01 30.52
CA ASP A 380 -12.01 5.68 31.08
C ASP A 380 -10.76 5.13 30.38
N ARG A 381 -9.80 4.59 31.13
CA ARG A 381 -8.55 4.04 30.59
C ARG A 381 -8.57 2.54 30.39
N ARG A 382 -9.66 1.87 30.79
CA ARG A 382 -9.84 0.44 30.52
C ARG A 382 -9.96 0.22 29.01
N PRO A 383 -9.51 -0.93 28.48
CA PRO A 383 -9.72 -1.24 27.07
C PRO A 383 -11.20 -1.19 26.71
N ILE A 384 -11.57 -0.56 25.59
CA ILE A 384 -12.98 -0.25 25.30
C ILE A 384 -13.89 -1.49 25.22
N TRP A 385 -13.36 -2.62 24.72
CA TRP A 385 -14.11 -3.89 24.69
C TRP A 385 -14.21 -4.58 26.05
N LYS A 386 -13.60 -4.02 27.12
CA LYS A 386 -13.73 -4.47 28.51
C LYS A 386 -14.62 -3.56 29.36
N ARG A 387 -15.16 -2.46 28.81
CA ARG A 387 -15.97 -1.47 29.56
C ARG A 387 -17.41 -1.89 29.88
N GLY A 388 -17.81 -3.09 29.48
CA GLY A 388 -19.15 -3.63 29.73
C GLY A 388 -20.00 -3.73 28.46
N PRO A 389 -21.14 -4.45 28.51
CA PRO A 389 -22.01 -4.66 27.34
C PRO A 389 -22.74 -3.39 26.89
N ASP A 390 -23.00 -2.45 27.80
CA ASP A 390 -23.72 -1.21 27.50
C ASP A 390 -22.83 -0.11 26.93
N TYR A 391 -21.51 -0.34 26.88
CA TYR A 391 -20.55 0.63 26.37
C TYR A 391 -20.74 0.83 24.86
N LYS A 392 -20.81 2.10 24.45
CA LYS A 392 -20.83 2.50 23.04
C LYS A 392 -19.59 3.33 22.75
N TYR A 393 -18.83 2.93 21.75
CA TYR A 393 -17.69 3.73 21.31
C TYR A 393 -18.20 4.90 20.46
N VAL A 394 -18.08 6.10 21.01
CA VAL A 394 -18.44 7.35 20.33
C VAL A 394 -17.21 7.98 19.70
N TYR A 395 -17.32 8.42 18.45
CA TYR A 395 -16.23 9.03 17.69
C TYR A 395 -16.77 9.81 16.49
N CYS A 396 -15.97 10.75 15.95
CA CYS A 396 -16.39 11.67 14.89
C CYS A 396 -15.86 11.34 13.49
N ASN A 397 -14.84 10.49 13.36
CA ASN A 397 -14.31 10.11 12.05
C ASN A 397 -15.14 9.00 11.39
N LYS A 398 -15.15 8.98 10.06
CA LYS A 398 -15.59 7.82 9.30
C LYS A 398 -14.56 6.70 9.44
N VAL A 399 -15.00 5.44 9.49
CA VAL A 399 -14.12 4.27 9.37
C VAL A 399 -14.43 3.60 8.05
N VAL A 400 -13.42 3.37 7.24
CA VAL A 400 -13.57 2.78 5.90
C VAL A 400 -12.44 1.81 5.62
N ASN A 401 -12.69 0.86 4.72
CA ASN A 401 -11.65 0.10 4.06
C ASN A 401 -12.07 -0.14 2.61
N PRO A 402 -11.58 0.67 1.65
CA PRO A 402 -12.09 0.68 0.28
C PRO A 402 -11.66 -0.52 -0.57
N ASP A 403 -10.86 -1.43 -0.03
CA ASP A 403 -10.40 -2.63 -0.74
C ASP A 403 -11.36 -3.82 -0.60
N TYR A 404 -12.24 -3.78 0.40
CA TYR A 404 -13.05 -4.93 0.77
C TYR A 404 -14.54 -4.62 0.75
N ASN A 405 -15.33 -5.62 0.37
CA ASN A 405 -16.79 -5.57 0.30
C ASN A 405 -17.47 -6.32 1.46
N LYS A 406 -16.77 -7.29 2.06
CA LYS A 406 -17.27 -8.08 3.18
C LYS A 406 -16.14 -8.44 4.14
N ILE A 407 -16.43 -8.48 5.44
CA ILE A 407 -15.49 -8.86 6.49
C ILE A 407 -15.89 -10.21 7.09
N TYR A 408 -14.93 -11.12 7.25
CA TYR A 408 -15.09 -12.35 8.00
C TYR A 408 -14.25 -12.32 9.28
N CYS A 409 -14.90 -12.31 10.43
CA CYS A 409 -14.24 -12.42 11.73
C CYS A 409 -14.30 -13.85 12.24
N ILE A 410 -13.15 -14.50 12.37
CA ILE A 410 -13.04 -15.86 12.89
C ILE A 410 -12.70 -15.76 14.37
N ILE A 411 -13.62 -16.20 15.23
CA ILE A 411 -13.42 -16.16 16.69
C ILE A 411 -13.09 -17.56 17.21
N GLY A 412 -11.83 -17.73 17.59
CA GLY A 412 -11.28 -18.95 18.18
C GLY A 412 -10.50 -19.82 17.19
N PHE A 413 -9.34 -20.29 17.63
CA PHE A 413 -8.42 -21.13 16.86
C PHE A 413 -9.04 -22.46 16.43
N ASP A 414 -9.95 -23.00 17.24
CA ASP A 414 -10.69 -24.22 16.91
C ASP A 414 -11.59 -23.99 15.67
N GLN A 415 -12.18 -22.80 15.52
CA GLN A 415 -13.04 -22.46 14.38
C GLN A 415 -12.22 -22.28 13.11
N LEU A 416 -11.05 -21.65 13.23
CA LEU A 416 -10.08 -21.53 12.13
C LEU A 416 -9.74 -22.90 11.51
N LYS A 417 -9.55 -23.93 12.35
CA LYS A 417 -9.28 -25.30 11.88
C LYS A 417 -10.53 -26.00 11.34
N LYS A 418 -11.63 -25.96 12.09
CA LYS A 418 -12.87 -26.67 11.75
C LYS A 418 -13.48 -26.18 10.43
N ARG A 419 -13.44 -24.86 10.19
CA ARG A 419 -14.04 -24.21 9.02
C ARG A 419 -13.06 -24.03 7.85
N LYS A 420 -11.91 -24.73 7.84
CA LYS A 420 -10.87 -24.53 6.83
C LYS A 420 -11.37 -24.60 5.38
N LYS A 421 -12.25 -25.56 5.05
CA LYS A 421 -12.78 -25.71 3.68
C LYS A 421 -13.66 -24.52 3.26
N GLU A 422 -14.52 -24.08 4.17
CA GLU A 422 -15.38 -22.90 4.01
C GLU A 422 -14.51 -21.64 3.82
N ILE A 423 -13.56 -21.43 4.73
CA ILE A 423 -12.64 -20.28 4.69
C ILE A 423 -11.82 -20.26 3.39
N ASN A 424 -11.31 -21.42 2.92
CA ASN A 424 -10.59 -21.49 1.64
C ASN A 424 -11.43 -20.97 0.47
N THR A 425 -12.72 -21.34 0.42
CA THR A 425 -13.63 -20.90 -0.64
C THR A 425 -13.86 -19.39 -0.55
N LEU A 426 -14.07 -18.86 0.66
CA LEU A 426 -14.27 -17.42 0.88
C LEU A 426 -13.01 -16.60 0.57
N TYR A 427 -11.82 -17.17 0.79
CA TYR A 427 -10.53 -16.50 0.62
C TYR A 427 -10.12 -16.31 -0.83
N GLU A 428 -10.70 -17.08 -1.76
CA GLU A 428 -10.48 -16.94 -3.21
C GLU A 428 -10.96 -15.57 -3.73
N ASP A 429 -11.96 -14.97 -3.08
CA ASP A 429 -12.39 -13.60 -3.40
C ASP A 429 -11.45 -12.58 -2.73
N PRO A 430 -10.69 -11.79 -3.51
CA PRO A 430 -9.76 -10.81 -2.97
C PRO A 430 -10.46 -9.63 -2.29
N THR A 431 -11.77 -9.45 -2.51
CA THR A 431 -12.58 -8.40 -1.89
C THR A 431 -13.12 -8.78 -0.51
N ASN A 432 -12.81 -9.98 -0.02
CA ASN A 432 -13.08 -10.39 1.36
C ASN A 432 -11.89 -10.07 2.28
N ASP A 433 -12.17 -9.37 3.39
CA ASP A 433 -11.23 -9.13 4.49
C ASP A 433 -11.41 -10.19 5.59
N PHE A 434 -10.33 -10.51 6.30
CA PHE A 434 -10.32 -11.56 7.30
C PHE A 434 -9.57 -11.13 8.56
N LEU A 435 -10.21 -11.31 9.70
CA LEU A 435 -9.60 -11.13 11.02
C LEU A 435 -9.78 -12.39 11.86
N VAL A 436 -8.67 -12.94 12.36
CA VAL A 436 -8.68 -14.01 13.34
C VAL A 436 -8.48 -13.42 14.74
N LEU A 437 -9.48 -13.57 15.60
CA LEU A 437 -9.39 -13.23 17.02
C LEU A 437 -9.36 -14.51 17.84
N ASP A 438 -8.34 -14.67 18.68
CA ASP A 438 -8.22 -15.84 19.52
C ASP A 438 -7.73 -15.50 20.92
N ASN A 439 -8.19 -16.25 21.91
CA ASN A 439 -7.86 -16.07 23.32
C ASN A 439 -7.17 -17.28 23.96
N LYS A 440 -6.73 -18.27 23.18
CA LYS A 440 -6.10 -19.51 23.66
C LYS A 440 -4.67 -19.68 23.17
N CYS A 441 -4.41 -19.35 21.92
CA CYS A 441 -3.16 -19.49 21.21
C CYS A 441 -2.37 -18.20 21.28
N ASP A 442 -1.04 -18.34 21.38
CA ASP A 442 -0.16 -17.21 21.17
C ASP A 442 -0.16 -16.76 19.71
N VAL A 443 0.29 -15.54 19.48
CA VAL A 443 0.29 -14.94 18.14
C VAL A 443 1.19 -15.68 17.13
N LYS A 444 2.25 -16.35 17.59
CA LYS A 444 3.18 -17.11 16.74
C LYS A 444 2.50 -18.37 16.20
N GLN A 445 1.71 -19.05 17.03
CA GLN A 445 0.89 -20.19 16.63
C GLN A 445 -0.14 -19.80 15.57
N LEU A 446 -0.78 -18.63 15.73
CA LEU A 446 -1.71 -18.09 14.72
C LEU A 446 -0.99 -17.84 13.40
N CYS A 447 0.08 -17.04 13.39
CA CYS A 447 0.85 -16.72 12.18
C CYS A 447 1.35 -17.99 11.46
N THR A 448 1.94 -18.94 12.21
CA THR A 448 2.43 -20.22 11.65
C THR A 448 1.31 -21.06 11.02
N THR A 449 0.10 -20.96 11.57
CA THR A 449 -1.07 -21.68 11.03
C THR A 449 -1.56 -21.01 9.76
N LEU A 450 -1.62 -19.67 9.73
CA LEU A 450 -2.00 -18.90 8.55
C LEU A 450 -1.03 -19.14 7.38
N ASP A 451 0.28 -19.11 7.64
CA ASP A 451 1.31 -19.43 6.63
C ASP A 451 1.12 -20.84 6.05
N ARG A 452 0.90 -21.84 6.93
CA ARG A 452 0.68 -23.24 6.51
C ARG A 452 -0.56 -23.42 5.64
N TYR A 453 -1.55 -22.55 5.79
CA TYR A 453 -2.80 -22.60 5.03
C TYR A 453 -2.78 -21.68 3.81
N GLY A 454 -1.72 -20.90 3.59
CA GLY A 454 -1.64 -19.94 2.48
C GLY A 454 -2.52 -18.71 2.66
N TRP A 455 -2.89 -18.38 3.89
CA TRP A 455 -3.82 -17.28 4.22
C TRP A 455 -3.10 -15.99 4.59
N GLU A 456 -2.18 -15.58 3.72
CA GLU A 456 -1.24 -14.48 3.94
C GLU A 456 -1.89 -13.10 4.07
N ARG A 457 -3.08 -12.89 3.49
CA ARG A 457 -3.83 -11.63 3.58
C ARG A 457 -4.59 -11.47 4.90
N MET A 458 -4.70 -12.53 5.70
CA MET A 458 -5.47 -12.47 6.95
C MET A 458 -4.71 -11.71 8.03
N LYS A 459 -5.46 -10.95 8.84
CA LYS A 459 -4.97 -10.33 10.07
C LYS A 459 -5.24 -11.27 11.24
N CYS A 460 -4.39 -11.25 12.27
CA CYS A 460 -4.67 -12.01 13.50
C CYS A 460 -4.29 -11.27 14.78
N TYR A 461 -5.01 -11.56 15.86
CA TYR A 461 -4.74 -11.01 17.19
C TYR A 461 -4.98 -12.08 18.27
N SER A 462 -3.94 -12.35 19.05
CA SER A 462 -3.97 -13.14 20.28
C SER A 462 -4.31 -12.25 21.49
N MET A 463 -5.53 -12.36 22.00
CA MET A 463 -6.06 -11.63 23.16
C MET A 463 -6.36 -12.63 24.30
N THR A 464 -5.31 -13.25 24.86
CA THR A 464 -5.41 -14.35 25.84
C THR A 464 -6.04 -13.96 27.18
N ASP A 465 -6.17 -12.67 27.44
CA ASP A 465 -6.79 -12.08 28.63
C ASP A 465 -8.27 -11.67 28.40
N CYS A 466 -8.87 -12.10 27.29
CA CYS A 466 -10.24 -11.78 26.89
C CYS A 466 -11.12 -13.04 26.80
N SER A 467 -12.38 -12.91 27.20
CA SER A 467 -13.47 -13.86 26.93
C SER A 467 -13.89 -13.81 25.44
N LYS A 468 -14.62 -14.83 24.96
CA LYS A 468 -15.17 -14.82 23.59
C LYS A 468 -16.08 -13.62 23.32
N GLU A 469 -16.89 -13.22 24.31
CA GLU A 469 -17.75 -12.03 24.20
C GLU A 469 -16.93 -10.74 24.11
N GLU A 470 -15.80 -10.65 24.83
CA GLU A 470 -14.85 -9.55 24.66
C GLU A 470 -14.21 -9.51 23.26
N LEU A 471 -13.93 -10.67 22.65
CA LEU A 471 -13.45 -10.73 21.26
C LEU A 471 -14.49 -10.20 20.27
N ARG A 472 -15.77 -10.56 20.43
CA ARG A 472 -16.86 -10.00 19.62
C ARG A 472 -16.96 -8.49 19.78
N ARG A 473 -16.90 -8.00 21.03
CA ARG A 473 -16.91 -6.56 21.30
C ARG A 473 -15.72 -5.86 20.66
N TYR A 474 -14.52 -6.45 20.72
CA TYR A 474 -13.36 -5.90 20.03
C TYR A 474 -13.62 -5.78 18.53
N PHE A 475 -14.12 -6.84 17.90
CA PHE A 475 -14.45 -6.82 16.47
C PHE A 475 -15.42 -5.67 16.13
N HIS A 476 -16.55 -5.56 16.85
CA HIS A 476 -17.55 -4.54 16.56
C HIS A 476 -17.09 -3.11 16.85
N LEU A 477 -16.33 -2.89 17.93
CA LEU A 477 -15.92 -1.55 18.35
C LEU A 477 -14.70 -1.04 17.58
N ILE A 478 -13.73 -1.92 17.29
CA ILE A 478 -12.45 -1.53 16.69
C ILE A 478 -12.44 -1.84 15.20
N TYR A 479 -12.68 -3.10 14.84
CA TYR A 479 -12.38 -3.60 13.49
C TYR A 479 -13.47 -3.32 12.46
N ASN A 480 -14.74 -3.40 12.88
CA ASN A 480 -15.87 -3.43 11.97
C ASN A 480 -16.02 -2.11 11.22
N SER A 481 -15.38 -2.05 10.06
CA SER A 481 -15.33 -0.88 9.17
C SER A 481 -16.40 -0.93 8.08
N LEU A 482 -17.19 -2.01 8.02
CA LEU A 482 -18.23 -2.27 7.02
C LEU A 482 -19.47 -2.85 7.68
N ASP A 483 -20.66 -2.49 7.21
CA ASP A 483 -21.91 -3.10 7.69
C ASP A 483 -22.07 -4.56 7.22
N ASN A 484 -21.42 -4.92 6.11
CA ASN A 484 -21.43 -6.27 5.57
C ASN A 484 -20.30 -7.10 6.20
N TYR A 485 -20.63 -7.84 7.25
CA TYR A 485 -19.70 -8.74 7.91
C TYR A 485 -20.35 -10.06 8.34
N GLU A 486 -19.51 -11.05 8.64
CA GLU A 486 -19.92 -12.34 9.18
C GLU A 486 -18.94 -12.78 10.27
N ILE A 487 -19.47 -13.25 11.40
CA ILE A 487 -18.67 -13.82 12.49
C ILE A 487 -18.73 -15.34 12.40
N LEU A 488 -17.58 -15.96 12.17
CA LEU A 488 -17.40 -17.41 12.10
C LEU A 488 -16.97 -17.92 13.47
N ASP A 489 -17.96 -18.32 14.27
CA ASP A 489 -17.75 -18.82 15.63
C ASP A 489 -18.55 -20.10 15.93
N SER A 490 -18.56 -20.52 17.20
CA SER A 490 -19.31 -21.69 17.68
C SER A 490 -20.81 -21.46 17.93
N SER A 491 -21.30 -20.23 17.90
CA SER A 491 -22.73 -19.89 18.07
C SER A 491 -23.49 -19.73 16.76
N ASN A 492 -22.79 -19.46 15.64
CA ASN A 492 -23.33 -19.54 14.28
C ASN A 492 -23.41 -21.00 13.78
N GLU A 493 -23.72 -21.93 14.69
CA GLU A 493 -24.26 -23.22 14.30
C GLU A 493 -25.70 -22.96 13.86
N ALA A 494 -25.87 -22.68 12.56
CA ALA A 494 -27.14 -22.97 11.91
C ALA A 494 -27.47 -24.42 12.30
N VAL A 495 -28.57 -24.61 13.02
CA VAL A 495 -29.14 -25.93 13.24
C VAL A 495 -29.49 -26.46 11.86
N ILE A 496 -28.56 -27.21 11.27
CA ILE A 496 -28.80 -27.99 10.07
C ILE A 496 -29.95 -28.93 10.46
N PRO A 497 -31.15 -28.81 9.87
CA PRO A 497 -32.26 -29.70 10.19
C PRO A 497 -31.76 -31.14 10.09
N ALA A 498 -32.18 -32.02 10.99
CA ALA A 498 -31.70 -33.42 10.99
C ALA A 498 -31.85 -34.10 9.61
N SER A 499 -32.84 -33.68 8.81
CA SER A 499 -33.04 -34.09 7.42
C SER A 499 -31.89 -33.69 6.46
N THR A 500 -31.26 -32.55 6.69
CA THR A 500 -30.11 -32.04 5.91
C THR A 500 -28.79 -32.69 6.36
N LEU A 501 -28.69 -33.08 7.63
CA LEU A 501 -27.55 -33.86 8.13
C LEU A 501 -27.56 -35.29 7.56
N GLU A 502 -28.75 -35.88 7.41
CA GLU A 502 -28.95 -37.20 6.80
C GLU A 502 -28.59 -37.17 5.30
N SER A 503 -29.00 -36.14 4.57
CA SER A 503 -28.67 -35.99 3.14
C SER A 503 -27.19 -35.73 2.91
N LEU A 504 -26.52 -34.96 3.78
CA LEU A 504 -25.06 -34.76 3.74
C LEU A 504 -24.29 -36.04 4.09
N ARG A 505 -24.78 -36.86 5.03
CA ARG A 505 -24.20 -38.18 5.34
C ARG A 505 -24.31 -39.13 4.15
N GLN A 506 -25.45 -39.15 3.47
CA GLN A 506 -25.65 -39.97 2.26
C GLN A 506 -24.77 -39.49 1.10
N ALA A 507 -24.64 -38.18 0.90
CA ALA A 507 -23.75 -37.61 -0.11
C ALA A 507 -22.27 -37.94 0.19
N LEU A 508 -21.84 -37.81 1.45
CA LEU A 508 -20.46 -38.13 1.86
C LEU A 508 -20.15 -39.63 1.70
N ALA A 509 -21.09 -40.51 2.05
CA ALA A 509 -20.94 -41.95 1.86
C ALA A 509 -20.83 -42.32 0.37
N LYS A 510 -21.58 -41.64 -0.50
CA LYS A 510 -21.49 -41.82 -1.96
C LYS A 510 -20.13 -41.37 -2.50
N THR A 511 -19.65 -40.20 -2.10
CA THR A 511 -18.34 -39.69 -2.52
C THR A 511 -17.18 -40.56 -2.02
N GLN A 512 -17.26 -41.07 -0.79
CA GLN A 512 -16.26 -42.01 -0.27
C GLN A 512 -16.27 -43.36 -1.01
N ALA A 513 -17.44 -43.84 -1.44
CA ALA A 513 -17.54 -45.03 -2.27
C ALA A 513 -16.95 -44.80 -3.68
N GLU A 514 -17.18 -43.62 -4.28
CA GLU A 514 -16.61 -43.23 -5.57
C GLU A 514 -15.08 -43.07 -5.50
N GLU A 515 -14.55 -42.46 -4.44
CA GLU A 515 -13.10 -42.34 -4.21
C GLU A 515 -12.44 -43.70 -3.99
N LYS A 516 -13.10 -44.59 -3.24
CA LYS A 516 -12.60 -45.96 -3.03
C LYS A 516 -12.58 -46.76 -4.34
N ALA A 517 -13.64 -46.69 -5.14
CA ALA A 517 -13.70 -47.33 -6.45
C ALA A 517 -12.62 -46.79 -7.41
N LYS A 518 -12.34 -45.49 -7.35
CA LYS A 518 -11.27 -44.87 -8.14
C LYS A 518 -9.88 -45.33 -7.69
N ALA A 519 -9.63 -45.43 -6.39
CA ALA A 519 -8.37 -45.93 -5.85
C ALA A 519 -8.13 -47.41 -6.22
N GLU A 520 -9.17 -48.26 -6.14
CA GLU A 520 -9.10 -49.66 -6.56
C GLU A 520 -8.85 -49.79 -8.07
N ALA A 521 -9.43 -48.90 -8.90
CA ALA A 521 -9.16 -48.86 -10.33
C ALA A 521 -7.73 -48.42 -10.67
N GLU A 522 -7.19 -47.42 -9.95
CA GLU A 522 -5.80 -46.97 -10.11
C GLU A 522 -4.79 -48.03 -9.67
N GLU A 523 -5.07 -48.75 -8.59
CA GLU A 523 -4.23 -49.88 -8.13
C GLU A 523 -4.21 -51.02 -9.14
N LYS A 524 -5.37 -51.35 -9.73
CA LYS A 524 -5.47 -52.37 -10.78
C LYS A 524 -4.73 -51.95 -12.06
N ALA A 525 -4.87 -50.69 -12.49
CA ALA A 525 -4.15 -50.18 -13.66
C ALA A 525 -2.63 -50.19 -13.45
N LYS A 526 -2.17 -49.90 -12.24
CA LYS A 526 -0.74 -49.96 -11.89
C LYS A 526 -0.20 -51.39 -11.90
N ALA A 527 -0.97 -52.35 -11.39
CA ALA A 527 -0.61 -53.76 -11.44
C ALA A 527 -0.53 -54.31 -12.88
N GLU A 528 -1.46 -53.88 -13.76
CA GLU A 528 -1.44 -54.25 -15.18
C GLU A 528 -0.21 -53.65 -15.90
N ALA A 529 0.14 -52.39 -15.62
CA ALA A 529 1.33 -51.74 -16.18
C ALA A 529 2.65 -52.38 -15.70
N GLU A 530 2.74 -52.78 -14.42
CA GLU A 530 3.90 -53.51 -13.90
C GLU A 530 4.05 -54.89 -14.54
N ALA A 531 2.96 -55.61 -14.75
CA ALA A 531 2.97 -56.90 -15.43
C ALA A 531 3.40 -56.78 -16.91
N GLU A 532 2.96 -55.74 -17.61
CA GLU A 532 3.34 -55.48 -19.00
C GLU A 532 4.83 -55.11 -19.11
N ALA A 533 5.35 -54.29 -18.19
CA ALA A 533 6.76 -53.94 -18.12
C ALA A 533 7.65 -55.16 -17.81
N GLU A 534 7.21 -56.06 -16.93
CA GLU A 534 7.93 -57.29 -16.62
C GLU A 534 7.95 -58.27 -17.81
N ALA A 535 6.84 -58.38 -18.55
CA ALA A 535 6.77 -59.15 -19.78
C ALA A 535 7.71 -58.61 -20.87
N GLU A 536 7.77 -57.28 -21.04
CA GLU A 536 8.64 -56.63 -22.01
C GLU A 536 10.13 -56.78 -21.64
N ALA A 537 10.46 -56.69 -20.35
CA ALA A 537 11.81 -56.93 -19.84
C ALA A 537 12.27 -58.38 -20.10
N LYS A 538 11.38 -59.35 -19.89
CA LYS A 538 11.65 -60.78 -20.15
C LYS A 538 11.85 -61.05 -21.64
N ALA A 539 11.04 -60.44 -22.51
CA ALA A 539 11.21 -60.54 -23.95
C ALA A 539 12.55 -59.94 -24.44
N LYS A 540 12.96 -58.79 -23.88
CA LYS A 540 14.27 -58.17 -24.18
C LYS A 540 15.44 -59.04 -23.69
N ALA A 541 15.31 -59.67 -22.52
CA ALA A 541 16.32 -60.59 -22.00
C ALA A 541 16.48 -61.84 -22.88
N GLU A 542 15.38 -62.43 -23.35
CA GLU A 542 15.41 -63.56 -24.29
C GLU A 542 16.00 -63.19 -25.65
N ALA A 543 15.68 -61.99 -26.16
CA ALA A 543 16.25 -61.48 -27.41
C ALA A 543 17.78 -61.28 -27.29
N ARG A 544 18.24 -60.76 -26.14
CA ARG A 544 19.66 -60.58 -25.85
C ARG A 544 20.39 -61.92 -25.73
N ALA A 545 19.80 -62.90 -25.04
CA ALA A 545 20.36 -64.24 -24.93
C ALA A 545 20.49 -64.93 -26.30
N LYS A 546 19.48 -64.77 -27.18
CA LYS A 546 19.55 -65.25 -28.57
C LYS A 546 20.64 -64.56 -29.39
N ALA A 547 20.82 -63.25 -29.22
CA ALA A 547 21.87 -62.49 -29.90
C ALA A 547 23.27 -62.91 -29.44
N GLU A 548 23.47 -63.11 -28.14
CA GLU A 548 24.73 -63.58 -27.55
C GLU A 548 25.06 -65.01 -27.98
N ALA A 549 24.07 -65.92 -28.03
CA ALA A 549 24.25 -67.27 -28.57
C ALA A 549 24.66 -67.26 -30.06
N LYS A 550 24.05 -66.36 -30.87
CA LYS A 550 24.37 -66.19 -32.29
C LYS A 550 25.77 -65.60 -32.49
N ALA A 551 26.21 -64.70 -31.60
CA ALA A 551 27.56 -64.15 -31.60
C ALA A 551 28.62 -65.21 -31.21
N LYS A 552 28.32 -66.07 -30.23
CA LYS A 552 29.19 -67.19 -29.82
C LYS A 552 29.36 -68.22 -30.94
N ALA A 553 28.27 -68.60 -31.61
CA ALA A 553 28.32 -69.49 -32.77
C ALA A 553 29.14 -68.90 -33.93
N LYS A 554 29.10 -67.57 -34.13
CA LYS A 554 29.88 -66.88 -35.16
C LYS A 554 31.38 -66.77 -34.80
N ALA A 555 31.71 -66.72 -33.50
CA ALA A 555 33.09 -66.74 -33.01
C ALA A 555 33.72 -68.14 -33.11
N GLU A 556 32.97 -69.20 -32.81
CA GLU A 556 33.43 -70.59 -32.99
C GLU A 556 33.64 -70.95 -34.47
N MET A 557 32.89 -70.35 -35.39
CA MET A 557 33.09 -70.50 -36.83
C MET A 557 34.34 -69.76 -37.36
N LYS A 558 34.78 -68.68 -36.68
CA LYS A 558 36.03 -67.97 -36.99
C LYS A 558 37.27 -68.62 -36.37
N GLY A 559 37.14 -69.30 -35.23
CA GLY A 559 38.24 -69.99 -34.55
C GLY A 559 38.78 -71.24 -35.27
N LYS A 560 38.12 -71.72 -36.33
CA LYS A 560 38.60 -72.83 -37.16
C LYS A 560 39.41 -72.41 -38.40
N VAL A 561 39.73 -71.12 -38.56
CA VAL A 561 40.51 -70.61 -39.70
C VAL A 561 41.95 -70.22 -39.32
N GLU A 562 42.31 -70.20 -38.04
CA GLU A 562 43.67 -69.91 -37.57
C GLU A 562 44.17 -70.92 -36.53
N VAL A 563 44.37 -72.17 -36.96
CA VAL A 563 45.46 -73.04 -36.47
C VAL A 563 45.94 -73.85 -37.67
N LYS A 564 47.07 -73.40 -38.22
CA LYS A 564 48.04 -74.22 -38.94
C LYS A 564 49.35 -74.08 -38.20
#